data_AF-H9EZ95-F1
#
_entry.id   AF-H9EZ95-F1
#
_cell.length_a   1.000
_cell.length_b   1.000
_cell.length_c   1.000
_cell.angle_alpha   90.00
_cell.angle_beta   90.00
_cell.angle_gamma   90.00
#
_symmetry.space_group_name_H-M   'P 1'
#
loop_
_entity.id
_entity.type
_entity.pdbx_description
1 polymer ?
#
loop_
_entity_poly.entity_id
_entity_poly.type
_entity_poly.pdbx_seq_one_letter_code
_entity_poly.pdbx_strand_id
1 'polypeptide(L)'
;MDSLASLVLCGVSLLLSGTVEGAMDLILINSLPLVSDAETSLTCIASGWHPHEPITIGRDFEALMNQHQDPLEVTQDVTREWAKKVVWKREKASKINGAYFCEGRVRGEAIRIRTMKMRQQASFLPATLTMTVDKGDNVNISFKKVLIKEEDAVIYKNGSFIHSVPRHEVPDILEVHLPHAQPQDAGVYSARYIGGNLFTSAFTRLIVRRCEAQKWGPECNRLCTVCVNNGVCHEDTGECICPPGFMGRTCEKACERHTFGRTCKERCSGQDGCKSYVFCLPDPYGCSCATGWKGLQCNEACHHGFYGPDCKLRCSCSNGETCDRFQGCLCSPGRQGLQCEREGIPRMTPKIVDLPDHIEVNSGKFNPICKASGWPLPTNEEMTLVKP
;
A
#
# COMPACT_ATOMS: atom_id res chain seq x y z
N MET A 1 -47.63 -13.77 39.37
CA MET A 1 -48.07 -12.43 39.80
C MET A 1 -46.80 -11.62 40.04
N ASP A 2 -46.10 -11.32 38.95
CA ASP A 2 -46.09 -10.00 38.28
C ASP A 2 -45.16 -9.05 39.06
N SER A 3 -44.12 -8.44 38.50
CA SER A 3 -44.12 -7.74 37.23
C SER A 3 -42.73 -7.71 36.58
N LEU A 4 -42.74 -7.82 35.25
CA LEU A 4 -41.68 -7.40 34.34
C LEU A 4 -41.23 -5.96 34.63
N ALA A 5 -39.93 -5.71 34.49
CA ALA A 5 -39.40 -4.39 34.18
C ALA A 5 -38.27 -4.56 33.15
N SER A 6 -38.66 -4.61 31.87
CA SER A 6 -37.78 -4.33 30.75
C SER A 6 -37.32 -2.87 30.84
N LEU A 7 -36.05 -2.62 31.17
CA LEU A 7 -35.46 -1.31 30.91
C LEU A 7 -34.98 -1.27 29.45
N VAL A 8 -35.89 -0.80 28.61
CA VAL A 8 -35.56 -0.12 27.35
C VAL A 8 -34.88 1.20 27.73
N LEU A 9 -33.57 1.29 27.54
CA LEU A 9 -32.87 2.57 27.55
C LEU A 9 -32.65 3.01 26.11
N CYS A 10 -33.49 3.97 25.71
CA CYS A 10 -33.43 4.72 24.48
C CYS A 10 -32.01 5.23 24.20
N GLY A 11 -31.51 4.88 23.02
CA GLY A 11 -31.14 5.86 22.00
C GLY A 11 -30.33 7.06 22.45
N VAL A 12 -29.03 6.85 22.60
CA VAL A 12 -28.06 7.73 21.95
C VAL A 12 -27.08 6.82 21.22
N SER A 13 -27.43 6.45 19.98
CA SER A 13 -26.42 6.05 18.99
C SER A 13 -25.57 7.27 18.68
N LEU A 14 -24.69 7.64 19.61
CA LEU A 14 -23.48 8.35 19.27
C LEU A 14 -22.65 7.34 18.49
N LEU A 15 -22.89 7.33 17.18
CA LEU A 15 -21.90 6.95 16.18
C LEU A 15 -20.67 7.82 16.45
N LEU A 16 -19.85 7.40 17.41
CA LEU A 16 -18.44 7.72 17.42
C LEU A 16 -17.85 6.93 16.24
N SER A 17 -18.10 7.45 15.03
CA SER A 17 -17.25 7.21 13.87
C SER A 17 -15.91 7.91 14.15
N GLY A 18 -15.18 7.39 15.14
CA GLY A 18 -13.74 7.50 15.16
C GLY A 18 -13.28 6.34 14.32
N THR A 19 -13.07 6.58 13.04
CA THR A 19 -12.65 5.56 12.08
C THR A 19 -11.41 4.83 12.62
N VAL A 20 -11.57 3.52 12.87
CA VAL A 20 -10.58 2.67 13.56
C VAL A 20 -9.31 2.46 12.70
N GLU A 21 -9.35 2.86 11.42
CA GLU A 21 -8.21 2.89 10.49
C GLU A 21 -7.04 3.77 10.96
N GLY A 22 -7.30 4.75 11.83
CA GLY A 22 -6.24 5.55 12.47
C GLY A 22 -5.35 4.75 13.43
N ALA A 23 -5.72 3.53 13.81
CA ALA A 23 -5.02 2.71 14.82
C ALA A 23 -4.15 1.58 14.22
N MET A 24 -4.16 1.36 12.90
CA MET A 24 -3.56 0.17 12.29
C MET A 24 -2.50 0.53 11.24
N ASP A 25 -1.23 0.23 11.54
CA ASP A 25 -0.13 0.24 10.56
C ASP A 25 0.12 -1.20 10.12
N LEU A 26 -0.59 -1.64 9.07
CA LEU A 26 -0.43 -2.95 8.44
C LEU A 26 0.31 -2.80 7.11
N ILE A 27 1.31 -3.64 6.87
CA ILE A 27 2.17 -3.56 5.69
C ILE A 27 2.41 -4.96 5.14
N LEU A 28 2.25 -5.13 3.83
CA LEU A 28 2.59 -6.38 3.14
C LEU A 28 3.84 -6.17 2.29
N ILE A 29 4.91 -6.85 2.64
CA ILE A 29 6.13 -6.92 1.82
C ILE A 29 6.02 -8.12 0.90
N ASN A 30 6.02 -7.85 -0.40
CA ASN A 30 6.17 -8.84 -1.46
C ASN A 30 7.63 -8.85 -1.92
N SER A 31 8.39 -9.83 -1.44
CA SER A 31 9.78 -10.01 -1.87
C SER A 31 9.79 -10.74 -3.22
N LEU A 32 10.18 -10.04 -4.28
CA LEU A 32 10.21 -10.53 -5.67
C LEU A 32 8.82 -11.04 -6.14
N PRO A 33 7.95 -10.18 -6.69
CA PRO A 33 6.64 -10.60 -7.21
C PRO A 33 6.75 -11.49 -8.46
N LEU A 34 7.84 -11.34 -9.22
CA LEU A 34 8.17 -12.20 -10.34
C LEU A 34 8.96 -13.41 -9.83
N VAL A 35 8.31 -14.57 -9.84
CA VAL A 35 8.81 -15.84 -9.31
C VAL A 35 9.72 -16.50 -10.34
N SER A 36 10.93 -16.85 -9.91
CA SER A 36 11.92 -17.64 -10.65
C SER A 36 12.40 -18.80 -9.79
N ASP A 37 13.59 -19.33 -10.07
CA ASP A 37 14.21 -20.39 -9.26
C ASP A 37 14.77 -19.87 -7.93
N ALA A 38 14.75 -18.55 -7.72
CA ALA A 38 15.09 -17.93 -6.45
C ALA A 38 13.97 -18.10 -5.40
N GLU A 39 14.36 -18.08 -4.13
CA GLU A 39 13.40 -18.04 -3.03
C GLU A 39 12.60 -16.74 -3.08
N THR A 40 11.31 -16.83 -2.78
CA THR A 40 10.39 -15.69 -2.74
C THR A 40 9.55 -15.76 -1.47
N SER A 41 9.08 -14.62 -0.99
CA SER A 41 8.29 -14.55 0.24
C SER A 41 7.21 -13.48 0.21
N LEU A 42 6.27 -13.62 1.13
CA LEU A 42 5.34 -12.58 1.57
C LEU A 42 5.52 -12.40 3.08
N THR A 43 5.69 -11.16 3.54
CA THR A 43 5.76 -10.82 4.97
C THR A 43 4.69 -9.80 5.28
N CYS A 44 3.79 -10.12 6.21
CA CYS A 44 2.80 -9.19 6.74
C CYS A 44 3.26 -8.69 8.11
N ILE A 45 3.33 -7.37 8.26
CA ILE A 45 3.87 -6.68 9.44
C ILE A 45 2.77 -5.80 10.04
N ALA A 46 2.55 -5.94 11.34
CA ALA A 46 1.80 -5.00 12.16
C ALA A 46 2.79 -4.15 12.96
N SER A 47 2.93 -2.88 12.62
CA SER A 47 3.92 -1.97 13.20
C SER A 47 3.29 -1.10 14.30
N GLY A 48 3.82 -1.18 15.53
CA GLY A 48 3.41 -0.29 16.62
C GLY A 48 2.05 -0.58 17.28
N TRP A 49 1.48 -1.78 17.07
CA TRP A 49 0.30 -2.26 17.80
C TRP A 49 0.39 -3.77 18.00
N HIS A 50 -0.16 -4.26 19.12
CA HIS A 50 -0.29 -5.69 19.37
C HIS A 50 -1.61 -6.18 18.75
N PRO A 51 -1.57 -7.03 17.71
CA PRO A 51 -2.80 -7.58 17.14
C PRO A 51 -3.46 -8.54 18.13
N HIS A 52 -4.64 -8.18 18.65
CA HIS A 52 -5.45 -9.07 19.50
C HIS A 52 -5.95 -10.29 18.73
N GLU A 53 -6.18 -10.12 17.43
CA GLU A 53 -6.52 -11.19 16.50
C GLU A 53 -5.32 -11.54 15.62
N PRO A 54 -5.08 -12.83 15.34
CA PRO A 54 -3.90 -13.25 14.61
C PRO A 54 -3.89 -12.71 13.17
N ILE A 55 -2.75 -12.15 12.75
CA ILE A 55 -2.50 -11.79 11.35
C ILE A 55 -2.74 -13.01 10.46
N THR A 56 -3.45 -12.81 9.36
CA THR A 56 -3.74 -13.86 8.37
C THR A 56 -3.02 -13.57 7.06
N ILE A 57 -2.43 -14.59 6.45
CA ILE A 57 -1.87 -14.54 5.09
C ILE A 57 -2.50 -15.69 4.31
N GLY A 58 -3.07 -15.38 3.14
CA GLY A 58 -3.83 -16.34 2.36
C GLY A 58 -3.81 -16.05 0.87
N ARG A 59 -4.33 -16.99 0.08
CA ARG A 59 -4.68 -16.74 -1.32
C ARG A 59 -6.01 -16.01 -1.40
N ASP A 60 -6.08 -14.99 -2.25
CA ASP A 60 -7.29 -14.20 -2.46
C ASP A 60 -8.13 -14.84 -3.59
N PHE A 61 -8.96 -15.81 -3.23
CA PHE A 61 -9.82 -16.54 -4.18
C PHE A 61 -10.93 -15.66 -4.77
N GLU A 62 -11.30 -14.56 -4.12
CA GLU A 62 -12.28 -13.60 -4.62
C GLU A 62 -11.68 -12.73 -5.73
N ALA A 63 -10.43 -12.29 -5.54
CA ALA A 63 -9.73 -11.48 -6.54
C ALA A 63 -9.35 -12.27 -7.81
N LEU A 64 -9.06 -13.57 -7.67
CA LEU A 64 -8.67 -14.42 -8.80
C LEU A 64 -9.20 -15.85 -8.60
N MET A 65 -10.18 -16.22 -9.42
CA MET A 65 -10.78 -17.56 -9.41
C MET A 65 -9.81 -18.64 -9.92
N ASN A 66 -10.08 -19.91 -9.59
CA ASN A 66 -9.35 -21.09 -10.06
C ASN A 66 -7.85 -21.16 -9.63
N GLN A 67 -7.50 -20.49 -8.53
CA GLN A 67 -6.18 -20.65 -7.92
C GLN A 67 -6.01 -22.01 -7.25
N HIS A 68 -4.75 -22.46 -7.13
CA HIS A 68 -4.43 -23.69 -6.42
C HIS A 68 -4.76 -23.58 -4.92
N GLN A 69 -5.42 -24.60 -4.36
CA GLN A 69 -5.87 -24.64 -2.96
C GLN A 69 -4.80 -25.20 -2.00
N ASP A 70 -3.51 -25.11 -2.33
CA ASP A 70 -2.47 -25.70 -1.47
C ASP A 70 -2.38 -24.89 -0.17
N PRO A 71 -2.35 -25.51 1.01
CA PRO A 71 -2.20 -24.76 2.25
C PRO A 71 -0.87 -23.99 2.25
N LEU A 72 -0.91 -22.73 2.72
CA LEU A 72 0.30 -21.92 2.89
C LEU A 72 0.90 -22.19 4.26
N GLU A 73 2.20 -22.50 4.31
CA GLU A 73 2.96 -22.59 5.55
C GLU A 73 3.27 -21.17 6.05
N VAL A 74 2.39 -20.65 6.91
CA VAL A 74 2.57 -19.32 7.54
C VAL A 74 3.37 -19.48 8.83
N THR A 75 4.51 -18.80 8.92
CA THR A 75 5.42 -18.83 10.07
C THR A 75 5.55 -17.44 10.69
N GLN A 76 5.99 -17.36 11.95
CA GLN A 76 6.32 -16.07 12.58
C GLN A 76 7.65 -15.54 12.03
N ASP A 77 7.73 -14.24 11.79
CA ASP A 77 8.98 -13.58 11.40
C ASP A 77 9.64 -12.90 12.61
N VAL A 78 10.64 -13.58 13.19
CA VAL A 78 11.37 -13.12 14.38
C VAL A 78 12.25 -11.89 14.16
N THR A 79 12.40 -11.43 12.91
CA THR A 79 13.19 -10.23 12.59
C THR A 79 12.45 -8.93 12.93
N ARG A 80 11.15 -9.02 13.25
CA ARG A 80 10.25 -7.91 13.57
C ARG A 80 9.36 -8.30 14.74
N GLU A 81 8.80 -7.31 15.43
CA GLU A 81 8.03 -7.54 16.65
C GLU A 81 6.76 -8.36 16.39
N TRP A 82 5.89 -7.87 15.51
CA TRP A 82 4.61 -8.51 15.16
C TRP A 82 4.50 -8.73 13.65
N ALA A 83 5.08 -9.84 13.18
CA ALA A 83 5.05 -10.18 11.76
C ALA A 83 4.89 -11.68 11.52
N LYS A 84 4.19 -12.00 10.42
CA LYS A 84 4.10 -13.36 9.87
C LYS A 84 4.63 -13.37 8.45
N LYS A 85 5.18 -14.50 8.03
CA LYS A 85 5.70 -14.68 6.68
C LYS A 85 5.36 -16.04 6.08
N VAL A 86 5.27 -16.06 4.76
CA VAL A 86 5.23 -17.26 3.93
C VAL A 86 6.47 -17.24 3.05
N VAL A 87 7.23 -18.33 3.07
CA VAL A 87 8.47 -18.48 2.28
C VAL A 87 8.32 -19.67 1.37
N TRP A 88 8.54 -19.45 0.08
CA TRP A 88 8.57 -20.53 -0.90
C TRP A 88 10.01 -20.83 -1.28
N LYS A 89 10.49 -21.99 -0.80
CA LYS A 89 11.84 -22.50 -1.08
C LYS A 89 12.02 -22.80 -2.57
N ARG A 90 13.28 -22.81 -3.00
CA ARG A 90 13.69 -23.22 -4.36
C ARG A 90 13.06 -24.57 -4.72
N GLU A 91 12.62 -24.72 -5.98
CA GLU A 91 11.96 -25.91 -6.58
C GLU A 91 10.45 -26.10 -6.33
N LYS A 92 9.80 -25.38 -5.38
CA LYS A 92 8.32 -25.43 -5.19
C LYS A 92 7.57 -24.29 -5.90
N ALA A 93 8.17 -23.69 -6.94
CA ALA A 93 7.67 -22.48 -7.62
C ALA A 93 6.41 -22.68 -8.48
N SER A 94 6.06 -23.92 -8.82
CA SER A 94 5.03 -24.23 -9.82
C SER A 94 3.60 -23.81 -9.45
N LYS A 95 3.32 -23.60 -8.15
CA LYS A 95 1.96 -23.31 -7.62
C LYS A 95 1.86 -22.00 -6.84
N ILE A 96 2.83 -21.10 -7.03
CA ILE A 96 2.91 -19.81 -6.34
C ILE A 96 2.09 -18.75 -7.08
N ASN A 97 1.87 -18.89 -8.38
CA ASN A 97 1.22 -17.85 -9.17
C ASN A 97 -0.24 -17.64 -8.75
N GLY A 98 -0.62 -16.39 -8.52
CA GLY A 98 -1.94 -16.04 -8.04
C GLY A 98 -1.99 -14.71 -7.29
N ALA A 99 -3.17 -14.43 -6.74
CA ALA A 99 -3.43 -13.28 -5.89
C ALA A 99 -3.38 -13.71 -4.42
N TYR A 100 -2.75 -12.89 -3.59
CA TYR A 100 -2.58 -13.12 -2.17
C TYR A 100 -3.06 -11.91 -1.39
N PHE A 101 -3.43 -12.16 -0.15
CA PHE A 101 -3.74 -11.09 0.78
C PHE A 101 -3.06 -11.31 2.12
N CYS A 102 -2.88 -10.22 2.84
CA CYS A 102 -2.74 -10.26 4.28
C CYS A 102 -3.88 -9.47 4.94
N GLU A 103 -4.30 -9.93 6.12
CA GLU A 103 -5.39 -9.33 6.87
C GLU A 103 -4.98 -9.14 8.34
N GLY A 104 -5.24 -7.95 8.85
CA GLY A 104 -5.19 -7.62 10.27
C GLY A 104 -6.57 -7.15 10.72
N ARG A 105 -6.96 -7.51 11.94
CA ARG A 105 -8.26 -7.15 12.52
C ARG A 105 -8.07 -6.41 13.84
N VAL A 106 -8.81 -5.32 14.01
CA VAL A 106 -8.91 -4.61 15.30
C VAL A 106 -10.38 -4.26 15.51
N ARG A 107 -10.92 -4.68 16.66
CA ARG A 107 -12.30 -4.34 17.08
C ARG A 107 -13.37 -4.72 16.05
N GLY A 108 -13.17 -5.84 15.35
CA GLY A 108 -14.10 -6.35 14.34
C GLY A 108 -13.96 -5.71 12.94
N GLU A 109 -13.18 -4.64 12.79
CA GLU A 109 -12.83 -4.09 11.47
C GLU A 109 -11.61 -4.81 10.90
N ALA A 110 -11.70 -5.25 9.65
CA ALA A 110 -10.64 -5.98 8.96
C ALA A 110 -9.99 -5.10 7.89
N ILE A 111 -8.66 -4.95 7.97
CA ILE A 111 -7.85 -4.30 6.93
C ILE A 111 -7.18 -5.40 6.12
N ARG A 112 -7.40 -5.37 4.80
CA ARG A 112 -6.84 -6.35 3.86
C ARG A 112 -5.94 -5.67 2.83
N ILE A 113 -4.71 -6.14 2.72
CA ILE A 113 -3.74 -5.69 1.71
C ILE A 113 -3.54 -6.82 0.70
N ARG A 114 -3.57 -6.50 -0.58
CA ARG A 114 -3.52 -7.48 -1.68
C ARG A 114 -2.25 -7.35 -2.51
N THR A 115 -1.78 -8.47 -3.04
CA THR A 115 -0.64 -8.51 -3.95
C THR A 115 -0.71 -9.73 -4.86
N MET A 116 0.18 -9.81 -5.85
CA MET A 116 0.21 -10.92 -6.79
C MET A 116 1.62 -11.50 -6.92
N LYS A 117 1.67 -12.81 -7.21
CA LYS A 117 2.86 -13.52 -7.65
C LYS A 117 2.62 -14.05 -9.06
N MET A 118 3.60 -13.93 -9.93
CA MET A 118 3.53 -14.43 -11.31
C MET A 118 4.87 -14.94 -11.78
N ARG A 119 4.88 -15.78 -12.82
CA ARG A 119 6.12 -16.34 -13.36
C ARG A 119 6.97 -15.25 -14.01
N GLN A 120 8.26 -15.20 -13.69
CA GLN A 120 9.20 -14.26 -14.32
C GLN A 120 9.34 -14.51 -15.85
N GLN A 121 9.20 -15.77 -16.27
CA GLN A 121 9.22 -16.21 -17.67
C GLN A 121 7.80 -16.22 -18.31
N ALA A 122 6.83 -15.47 -17.77
CA ALA A 122 5.53 -15.36 -18.39
C ALA A 122 5.62 -14.72 -19.78
N SER A 123 4.66 -15.02 -20.66
CA SER A 123 4.67 -14.50 -22.04
C SER A 123 4.50 -12.99 -22.11
N PHE A 124 3.82 -12.43 -21.11
CA PHE A 124 3.65 -11.01 -20.91
C PHE A 124 4.15 -10.65 -19.51
N LEU A 125 4.49 -9.38 -19.30
CA LEU A 125 4.72 -8.81 -17.97
C LEU A 125 3.89 -7.54 -17.80
N PRO A 126 3.29 -7.32 -16.63
CA PRO A 126 2.53 -6.09 -16.41
C PRO A 126 3.47 -4.89 -16.38
N ALA A 127 3.03 -3.71 -16.82
CA ALA A 127 3.85 -2.50 -16.66
C ALA A 127 4.02 -2.11 -15.17
N THR A 128 3.00 -2.39 -14.34
CA THR A 128 2.97 -2.13 -12.90
C THR A 128 2.20 -3.24 -12.17
N LEU A 129 2.54 -3.52 -10.92
CA LEU A 129 1.80 -4.51 -10.13
C LEU A 129 0.39 -4.02 -9.80
N THR A 130 0.26 -2.75 -9.39
CA THR A 130 -1.02 -2.10 -9.12
C THR A 130 -1.09 -0.74 -9.79
N MET A 131 -2.30 -0.29 -10.07
CA MET A 131 -2.59 1.05 -10.58
C MET A 131 -3.80 1.61 -9.85
N THR A 132 -3.60 2.75 -9.18
CA THR A 132 -4.67 3.48 -8.51
C THR A 132 -5.11 4.64 -9.37
N VAL A 133 -6.42 4.76 -9.56
CA VAL A 133 -7.07 5.81 -10.35
C VAL A 133 -8.31 6.30 -9.61
N ASP A 134 -8.79 7.47 -10.00
CA ASP A 134 -10.02 8.05 -9.48
C ASP A 134 -11.21 7.66 -10.37
N LYS A 135 -12.42 7.72 -9.80
CA LYS A 135 -13.65 7.50 -10.58
C LYS A 135 -13.71 8.53 -11.72
N GLY A 136 -13.92 8.05 -12.94
CA GLY A 136 -14.01 8.88 -14.14
C GLY A 136 -12.69 9.08 -14.90
N ASP A 137 -11.57 8.56 -14.39
CA ASP A 137 -10.29 8.61 -15.11
C ASP A 137 -10.30 7.72 -16.36
N ASN A 138 -9.55 8.15 -17.38
CA ASN A 138 -9.25 7.32 -18.55
C ASN A 138 -7.99 6.51 -18.29
N VAL A 139 -8.11 5.18 -18.36
CA VAL A 139 -7.07 4.26 -17.89
C VAL A 139 -6.59 3.37 -19.02
N ASN A 140 -5.27 3.22 -19.14
CA ASN A 140 -4.63 2.23 -20.01
C ASN A 140 -3.92 1.18 -19.17
N ILE A 141 -4.51 -0.01 -19.11
CA ILE A 141 -3.86 -1.17 -18.47
C ILE A 141 -2.96 -1.82 -19.51
N SER A 142 -1.66 -1.89 -19.26
CA SER A 142 -0.69 -2.37 -20.25
C SER A 142 0.13 -3.58 -19.78
N PHE A 143 0.38 -4.48 -20.74
CA PHE A 143 1.24 -5.64 -20.59
C PHE A 143 2.28 -5.65 -21.70
N LYS A 144 3.56 -5.68 -21.30
CA LYS A 144 4.67 -5.80 -22.24
C LYS A 144 4.79 -7.25 -22.72
N LYS A 145 4.82 -7.45 -24.04
CA LYS A 145 5.11 -8.74 -24.66
C LYS A 145 6.58 -9.10 -24.43
N VAL A 146 6.83 -10.30 -23.89
CA VAL A 146 8.18 -10.79 -23.56
C VAL A 146 8.53 -12.00 -24.40
N LEU A 147 7.61 -12.96 -24.53
CA LEU A 147 7.77 -14.12 -25.41
C LEU A 147 6.82 -13.95 -26.58
N ILE A 148 7.30 -14.25 -27.79
CA ILE A 148 6.47 -14.23 -28.99
C ILE A 148 5.99 -15.65 -29.25
N LYS A 149 4.69 -15.81 -29.43
CA LYS A 149 4.07 -17.06 -29.86
C LYS A 149 3.12 -16.81 -31.02
N GLU A 150 3.03 -17.79 -31.90
CA GLU A 150 2.05 -17.86 -32.98
C GLU A 150 0.68 -18.31 -32.44
N GLU A 151 0.14 -17.55 -31.48
CA GLU A 151 -1.14 -17.76 -30.80
C GLU A 151 -1.86 -16.43 -30.54
N ASP A 152 -3.17 -16.46 -30.36
CA ASP A 152 -3.95 -15.28 -29.96
C ASP A 152 -3.61 -14.85 -28.53
N ALA A 153 -3.56 -13.54 -28.28
CA ALA A 153 -3.45 -13.00 -26.93
C ALA A 153 -4.84 -12.81 -26.32
N VAL A 154 -5.01 -13.12 -25.04
CA VAL A 154 -6.30 -13.05 -24.33
C VAL A 154 -6.15 -12.29 -23.03
N ILE A 155 -7.16 -11.48 -22.71
CA ILE A 155 -7.24 -10.71 -21.47
C ILE A 155 -8.44 -11.13 -20.64
N TYR A 156 -8.22 -11.31 -19.34
CA TYR A 156 -9.25 -11.64 -18.37
C TYR A 156 -9.26 -10.63 -17.23
N LYS A 157 -10.41 -10.43 -16.59
CA LYS A 157 -10.58 -9.70 -15.33
C LYS A 157 -11.23 -10.62 -14.31
N ASN A 158 -10.59 -10.79 -13.16
CA ASN A 158 -11.01 -11.70 -12.08
C ASN A 158 -11.27 -13.15 -12.58
N GLY A 159 -10.63 -13.56 -13.67
CA GLY A 159 -10.86 -14.86 -14.33
C GLY A 159 -11.95 -14.88 -15.40
N SER A 160 -12.72 -13.80 -15.56
CA SER A 160 -13.72 -13.66 -16.63
C SER A 160 -13.09 -13.06 -17.90
N PHE A 161 -13.43 -13.60 -19.06
CA PHE A 161 -12.90 -13.13 -20.35
C PHE A 161 -13.35 -11.70 -20.66
N ILE A 162 -12.43 -10.87 -21.16
CA ILE A 162 -12.74 -9.50 -21.63
C ILE A 162 -12.67 -9.45 -23.15
N HIS A 163 -11.49 -9.68 -23.72
CA HIS A 163 -11.26 -9.63 -25.16
C HIS A 163 -10.00 -10.42 -25.55
N SER A 164 -9.81 -10.59 -26.85
CA SER A 164 -8.66 -11.25 -27.47
C SER A 164 -8.09 -10.41 -28.62
N VAL A 165 -6.80 -10.58 -28.89
CA VAL A 165 -6.11 -10.01 -30.05
C VAL A 165 -5.65 -11.16 -30.95
N PRO A 166 -5.98 -11.15 -32.26
CA PRO A 166 -5.59 -12.18 -33.20
C PRO A 166 -4.07 -12.33 -33.28
N ARG A 167 -3.60 -13.57 -33.46
CA ARG A 167 -2.19 -13.98 -33.54
C ARG A 167 -1.28 -13.05 -34.35
N HIS A 168 -1.71 -12.65 -35.54
CA HIS A 168 -0.90 -11.85 -36.47
C HIS A 168 -0.86 -10.35 -36.13
N GLU A 169 -1.65 -9.93 -35.15
CA GLU A 169 -1.84 -8.53 -34.75
C GLU A 169 -1.46 -8.28 -33.29
N VAL A 170 -0.86 -9.26 -32.59
CA VAL A 170 -0.49 -9.11 -31.18
C VAL A 170 0.60 -8.03 -31.03
N PRO A 171 0.29 -6.87 -30.42
CA PRO A 171 1.21 -5.75 -30.33
C PRO A 171 2.38 -6.03 -29.38
N ASP A 172 3.38 -5.15 -29.36
CA ASP A 172 4.48 -5.23 -28.39
C ASP A 172 4.06 -4.82 -26.98
N ILE A 173 3.06 -3.93 -26.89
CA ILE A 173 2.38 -3.55 -25.67
C ILE A 173 0.90 -3.85 -25.86
N LEU A 174 0.42 -4.83 -25.12
CA LEU A 174 -0.98 -5.22 -25.11
C LEU A 174 -1.72 -4.33 -24.11
N GLU A 175 -2.70 -3.55 -24.59
CA GLU A 175 -3.39 -2.54 -23.80
C GLU A 175 -4.90 -2.79 -23.68
N VAL A 176 -5.45 -2.44 -22.53
CA VAL A 176 -6.89 -2.32 -22.29
C VAL A 176 -7.19 -0.87 -22.01
N HIS A 177 -7.92 -0.22 -22.92
CA HIS A 177 -8.41 1.13 -22.71
C HIS A 177 -9.75 1.10 -21.97
N LEU A 178 -9.82 1.77 -20.83
CA LEU A 178 -11.02 1.93 -20.02
C LEU A 178 -11.31 3.43 -19.86
N PRO A 179 -12.15 4.01 -20.73
CA PRO A 179 -12.55 5.40 -20.58
C PRO A 179 -13.54 5.54 -19.41
N HIS A 180 -13.38 6.59 -18.61
CA HIS A 180 -14.24 6.91 -17.47
C HIS A 180 -14.42 5.76 -16.46
N ALA A 181 -13.30 5.21 -15.98
CA ALA A 181 -13.28 4.05 -15.09
C ALA A 181 -14.20 4.23 -13.87
N GLN A 182 -14.98 3.19 -13.57
CA GLN A 182 -15.91 3.12 -12.43
C GLN A 182 -15.38 2.16 -11.35
N PRO A 183 -15.85 2.24 -10.09
CA PRO A 183 -15.42 1.34 -9.02
C PRO A 183 -15.58 -0.16 -9.37
N GLN A 184 -16.62 -0.49 -10.14
CA GLN A 184 -16.85 -1.85 -10.64
C GLN A 184 -15.80 -2.33 -11.65
N ASP A 185 -15.02 -1.42 -12.26
CA ASP A 185 -13.94 -1.75 -13.19
C ASP A 185 -12.69 -2.26 -12.46
N ALA A 186 -12.54 -1.98 -11.17
CA ALA A 186 -11.46 -2.48 -10.35
C ALA A 186 -11.40 -4.02 -10.32
N GLY A 187 -10.20 -4.56 -10.11
CA GLY A 187 -9.97 -6.01 -10.08
C GLY A 187 -8.58 -6.41 -10.56
N VAL A 188 -8.35 -7.72 -10.64
CA VAL A 188 -7.11 -8.29 -11.17
C VAL A 188 -7.30 -8.56 -12.66
N TYR A 189 -6.54 -7.85 -13.47
CA TYR A 189 -6.43 -8.06 -14.90
C TYR A 189 -5.29 -9.03 -15.18
N SER A 190 -5.52 -9.95 -16.12
CA SER A 190 -4.52 -10.93 -16.51
C SER A 190 -4.39 -11.04 -18.02
N ALA A 191 -3.17 -11.23 -18.49
CA ALA A 191 -2.84 -11.40 -19.91
C ALA A 191 -2.02 -12.67 -20.13
N ARG A 192 -2.38 -13.44 -21.16
CA ARG A 192 -1.67 -14.65 -21.60
C ARG A 192 -1.94 -14.94 -23.07
N TYR A 193 -1.18 -15.86 -23.66
CA TYR A 193 -1.59 -16.50 -24.91
C TYR A 193 -2.70 -17.54 -24.67
N ILE A 194 -3.52 -17.78 -25.69
CA ILE A 194 -4.73 -18.61 -25.60
C ILE A 194 -4.44 -20.05 -25.15
N GLY A 195 -3.33 -20.66 -25.61
CA GLY A 195 -2.92 -22.01 -25.21
C GLY A 195 -2.32 -22.10 -23.80
N GLY A 196 -2.17 -20.96 -23.12
CA GLY A 196 -1.69 -20.89 -21.74
C GLY A 196 -2.77 -21.22 -20.70
N ASN A 197 -2.40 -21.07 -19.43
CA ASN A 197 -3.29 -21.20 -18.28
C ASN A 197 -3.03 -20.07 -17.26
N LEU A 198 -3.77 -20.07 -16.15
CA LEU A 198 -3.63 -19.08 -15.08
C LEU A 198 -2.19 -18.95 -14.56
N PHE A 199 -1.46 -20.07 -14.47
CA PHE A 199 -0.08 -20.08 -13.98
C PHE A 199 0.91 -19.48 -14.98
N THR A 200 0.52 -19.30 -16.24
CA THR A 200 1.34 -18.62 -17.26
C THR A 200 0.92 -17.16 -17.51
N SER A 201 -0.12 -16.69 -16.81
CA SER A 201 -0.61 -15.33 -16.93
C SER A 201 0.30 -14.32 -16.23
N ALA A 202 0.37 -13.13 -16.82
CA ALA A 202 0.77 -11.91 -16.15
C ALA A 202 -0.42 -11.34 -15.35
N PHE A 203 -0.18 -10.68 -14.22
CA PHE A 203 -1.24 -10.06 -13.41
C PHE A 203 -0.94 -8.59 -13.12
N THR A 204 -1.95 -7.74 -13.21
CA THR A 204 -1.92 -6.37 -12.69
C THR A 204 -3.25 -6.07 -12.02
N ARG A 205 -3.25 -5.25 -10.97
CA ARG A 205 -4.48 -4.91 -10.24
C ARG A 205 -4.84 -3.45 -10.45
N LEU A 206 -6.04 -3.22 -10.97
CA LEU A 206 -6.65 -1.90 -11.04
C LEU A 206 -7.40 -1.62 -9.73
N ILE A 207 -7.13 -0.46 -9.14
CA ILE A 207 -7.81 0.08 -7.97
C ILE A 207 -8.48 1.36 -8.43
N VAL A 208 -9.82 1.40 -8.38
CA VAL A 208 -10.59 2.60 -8.73
C VAL A 208 -11.20 3.14 -7.45
N ARG A 209 -10.81 4.36 -7.07
CA ARG A 209 -11.40 5.07 -5.93
C ARG A 209 -12.87 5.38 -6.22
N ARG A 210 -13.71 5.38 -5.19
CA ARG A 210 -15.15 5.69 -5.29
C ARG A 210 -15.39 7.15 -5.67
N CYS A 211 -14.49 8.02 -5.24
CA CYS A 211 -14.55 9.46 -5.46
C CYS A 211 -13.60 9.89 -6.57
N GLU A 212 -13.86 11.07 -7.11
CA GLU A 212 -12.95 11.78 -8.01
C GLU A 212 -11.70 12.27 -7.27
N ALA A 213 -10.70 12.72 -8.03
CA ALA A 213 -9.47 13.27 -7.48
C ALA A 213 -9.75 14.35 -6.43
N GLN A 214 -8.99 14.30 -5.33
CA GLN A 214 -9.09 15.24 -4.19
C GLN A 214 -10.44 15.24 -3.45
N LYS A 215 -11.34 14.29 -3.70
CA LYS A 215 -12.61 14.14 -2.99
C LYS A 215 -12.63 12.90 -2.08
N TRP A 216 -13.38 12.99 -0.99
CA TRP A 216 -13.64 11.89 -0.06
C TRP A 216 -14.98 12.05 0.67
N GLY A 217 -15.33 11.04 1.46
CA GLY A 217 -16.54 10.93 2.24
C GLY A 217 -17.58 10.03 1.55
N PRO A 218 -18.64 9.65 2.28
CA PRO A 218 -19.66 8.73 1.77
C PRO A 218 -20.33 9.22 0.48
N GLU A 219 -20.43 10.54 0.31
CA GLU A 219 -21.01 11.20 -0.87
C GLU A 219 -19.95 11.96 -1.71
N CYS A 220 -18.65 11.79 -1.43
CA CYS A 220 -17.57 12.49 -2.16
C CYS A 220 -17.63 14.03 -2.11
N ASN A 221 -18.30 14.60 -1.11
CA ASN A 221 -18.48 16.06 -0.98
C ASN A 221 -17.36 16.75 -0.18
N ARG A 222 -16.49 16.00 0.50
CA ARG A 222 -15.39 16.55 1.31
C ARG A 222 -14.11 16.63 0.51
N LEU A 223 -13.26 17.60 0.83
CA LEU A 223 -11.95 17.78 0.20
C LEU A 223 -10.89 16.97 0.95
N CYS A 224 -10.07 16.24 0.19
CA CYS A 224 -8.94 15.48 0.72
C CYS A 224 -7.87 16.39 1.32
N THR A 225 -7.14 15.85 2.29
CA THR A 225 -5.82 16.39 2.61
C THR A 225 -4.92 16.29 1.38
N VAL A 226 -4.19 17.36 1.06
CA VAL A 226 -3.31 17.38 -0.11
C VAL A 226 -2.10 16.48 0.16
N CYS A 227 -2.08 15.31 -0.48
CA CYS A 227 -0.99 14.35 -0.40
C CYS A 227 0.10 14.71 -1.41
N VAL A 228 1.34 14.90 -0.95
CA VAL A 228 2.51 15.05 -1.82
C VAL A 228 3.29 13.74 -1.90
N ASN A 229 4.39 13.73 -2.66
CA ASN A 229 5.28 12.58 -2.82
C ASN A 229 4.60 11.29 -3.33
N ASN A 230 3.52 11.40 -4.10
CA ASN A 230 2.67 10.26 -4.52
C ASN A 230 1.99 9.52 -3.34
N GLY A 231 1.68 10.22 -2.26
CA GLY A 231 0.68 9.76 -1.29
C GLY A 231 -0.72 9.72 -1.92
N VAL A 232 -1.57 8.81 -1.46
CA VAL A 232 -2.94 8.64 -1.96
C VAL A 232 -3.92 8.97 -0.84
N CYS A 233 -4.93 9.80 -1.15
CA CYS A 233 -5.99 10.14 -0.19
C CYS A 233 -6.94 8.96 0.00
N HIS A 234 -7.22 8.58 1.25
CA HIS A 234 -8.23 7.58 1.56
C HIS A 234 -9.63 8.16 1.40
N GLU A 235 -10.49 7.48 0.65
CA GLU A 235 -11.83 7.99 0.30
C GLU A 235 -12.83 7.98 1.45
N ASP A 236 -12.61 7.19 2.50
CA ASP A 236 -13.51 7.15 3.66
C ASP A 236 -13.05 8.06 4.82
N THR A 237 -11.77 8.48 4.84
CA THR A 237 -11.20 9.26 5.95
C THR A 237 -10.63 10.62 5.54
N GLY A 238 -10.26 10.81 4.28
CA GLY A 238 -9.66 12.06 3.78
C GLY A 238 -8.18 12.26 4.14
N GLU A 239 -7.59 11.32 4.88
CA GLU A 239 -6.18 11.31 5.26
C GLU A 239 -5.32 10.62 4.18
N CYS A 240 -4.03 10.95 4.14
CA CYS A 240 -3.12 10.38 3.16
C CYS A 240 -2.52 9.05 3.63
N ILE A 241 -2.50 8.06 2.74
CA ILE A 241 -1.63 6.88 2.85
C ILE A 241 -0.31 7.24 2.19
N CYS A 242 0.75 7.33 2.99
CA CYS A 242 2.06 7.73 2.51
C CYS A 242 2.86 6.55 1.94
N PRO A 243 3.63 6.78 0.87
CA PRO A 243 4.51 5.77 0.31
C PRO A 243 5.63 5.39 1.28
N PRO A 244 6.21 4.18 1.15
CA PRO A 244 7.32 3.74 2.01
C PRO A 244 8.53 4.67 1.90
N GLY A 245 8.87 5.32 3.02
CA GLY A 245 9.96 6.30 3.13
C GLY A 245 9.51 7.75 3.33
N PHE A 246 8.20 8.00 3.37
CA PHE A 246 7.61 9.30 3.70
C PHE A 246 6.53 9.16 4.77
N MET A 247 6.34 10.23 5.55
CA MET A 247 5.33 10.27 6.62
C MET A 247 4.74 11.67 6.81
N GLY A 248 3.85 11.80 7.80
CA GLY A 248 3.11 13.02 8.10
C GLY A 248 1.79 13.10 7.33
N ARG A 249 0.90 14.01 7.73
CA ARG A 249 -0.47 14.10 7.18
C ARG A 249 -0.53 14.31 5.68
N THR A 250 0.45 15.03 5.13
CA THR A 250 0.55 15.33 3.70
C THR A 250 1.63 14.50 2.99
N CYS A 251 2.30 13.58 3.68
CA CYS A 251 3.42 12.80 3.15
C CYS A 251 4.65 13.63 2.72
N GLU A 252 4.78 14.86 3.18
CA GLU A 252 5.90 15.75 2.85
C GLU A 252 7.20 15.37 3.55
N LYS A 253 7.12 14.70 4.71
CA LYS A 253 8.29 14.44 5.55
C LYS A 253 9.02 13.21 5.03
N ALA A 254 10.19 13.42 4.44
CA ALA A 254 11.11 12.33 4.15
C ALA A 254 11.61 11.67 5.45
N CYS A 255 11.58 10.35 5.47
CA CYS A 255 12.07 9.55 6.58
C CYS A 255 13.59 9.33 6.51
N GLU A 256 14.13 8.68 7.54
CA GLU A 256 15.50 8.16 7.49
C GLU A 256 15.65 7.17 6.34
N ARG A 257 16.86 7.09 5.76
CA ARG A 257 17.11 6.17 4.65
C ARG A 257 16.80 4.73 5.09
N HIS A 258 16.16 3.99 4.19
CA HIS A 258 15.82 2.58 4.36
C HIS A 258 14.84 2.28 5.51
N THR A 259 14.05 3.27 5.90
CA THR A 259 12.93 3.12 6.84
C THR A 259 11.58 3.13 6.14
N PHE A 260 10.58 2.52 6.76
CA PHE A 260 9.21 2.47 6.25
C PHE A 260 8.19 2.30 7.39
N GLY A 261 6.91 2.24 7.02
CA GLY A 261 5.77 2.23 7.93
C GLY A 261 5.29 3.63 8.25
N ARG A 262 4.09 3.73 8.85
CA ARG A 262 3.39 5.02 9.02
C ARG A 262 4.19 6.04 9.82
N THR A 263 5.04 5.57 10.73
CA THR A 263 5.93 6.40 11.56
C THR A 263 7.43 6.16 11.29
N CYS A 264 7.77 5.43 10.22
CA CYS A 264 9.14 5.16 9.80
C CYS A 264 10.03 4.50 10.88
N LYS A 265 9.44 3.67 11.73
CA LYS A 265 10.16 2.89 12.76
C LYS A 265 10.66 1.54 12.24
N GLU A 266 10.08 1.02 11.16
CA GLU A 266 10.52 -0.23 10.56
C GLU A 266 11.74 0.01 9.65
N ARG A 267 12.68 -0.94 9.65
CA ARG A 267 13.88 -0.89 8.80
C ARG A 267 13.91 -2.01 7.78
N CYS A 268 14.46 -1.71 6.60
CA CYS A 268 14.76 -2.72 5.59
C CYS A 268 15.98 -3.55 6.02
N SER A 269 15.86 -4.88 5.95
CA SER A 269 16.86 -5.84 6.45
C SER A 269 18.04 -6.09 5.49
N GLY A 270 17.96 -5.64 4.24
CA GLY A 270 19.02 -5.84 3.25
C GLY A 270 20.18 -4.86 3.42
N GLN A 271 21.40 -5.31 3.06
CA GLN A 271 22.60 -4.45 3.00
C GLN A 271 22.43 -3.32 1.98
N ASP A 272 21.73 -3.59 0.88
CA ASP A 272 21.35 -2.60 -0.15
C ASP A 272 20.05 -1.83 0.23
N GLY A 273 19.67 -1.81 1.50
CA GLY A 273 18.43 -1.22 1.97
C GLY A 273 17.19 -2.00 1.53
N CYS A 274 16.26 -1.31 0.87
CA CYS A 274 14.94 -1.85 0.47
C CYS A 274 14.91 -2.41 -0.96
N LYS A 275 16.07 -2.67 -1.56
CA LYS A 275 16.18 -3.32 -2.87
C LYS A 275 15.45 -4.68 -2.83
N SER A 276 14.71 -4.99 -3.90
CA SER A 276 13.93 -6.23 -4.01
C SER A 276 12.70 -6.36 -3.10
N TYR A 277 12.33 -5.30 -2.38
CA TYR A 277 11.07 -5.24 -1.63
C TYR A 277 10.03 -4.41 -2.38
N VAL A 278 8.94 -5.06 -2.77
CA VAL A 278 7.71 -4.40 -3.19
C VAL A 278 6.84 -4.26 -1.95
N PHE A 279 6.47 -3.04 -1.61
CA PHE A 279 5.61 -2.75 -0.47
C PHE A 279 4.19 -2.58 -0.97
N CYS A 280 3.25 -3.25 -0.33
CA CYS A 280 1.83 -3.04 -0.52
C CYS A 280 1.24 -2.48 0.77
N LEU A 281 0.43 -1.43 0.63
CA LEU A 281 -0.25 -0.73 1.71
C LEU A 281 -1.77 -0.87 1.54
N PRO A 282 -2.57 -0.50 2.56
CA PRO A 282 -4.03 -0.54 2.44
C PRO A 282 -4.54 0.17 1.19
N ASP A 283 -5.64 -0.35 0.63
CA ASP A 283 -6.36 0.37 -0.42
C ASP A 283 -6.78 1.75 0.13
N PRO A 284 -6.72 2.83 -0.66
CA PRO A 284 -6.53 2.84 -2.12
C PRO A 284 -5.07 2.91 -2.61
N TYR A 285 -4.05 2.77 -1.75
CA TYR A 285 -2.65 2.97 -2.19
C TYR A 285 -2.16 1.90 -3.18
N GLY A 286 -2.41 0.62 -2.90
CA GLY A 286 -1.88 -0.49 -3.71
C GLY A 286 -0.45 -0.88 -3.35
N CYS A 287 0.39 -1.11 -4.36
CA CYS A 287 1.77 -1.56 -4.21
C CYS A 287 2.76 -0.67 -4.99
N SER A 288 3.92 -0.44 -4.40
CA SER A 288 5.04 0.27 -5.03
C SER A 288 6.39 -0.24 -4.52
N CYS A 289 7.46 0.17 -5.19
CA CYS A 289 8.78 0.17 -4.58
C CYS A 289 8.88 1.20 -3.46
N ALA A 290 9.79 0.98 -2.52
CA ALA A 290 10.21 2.04 -1.61
C ALA A 290 10.82 3.22 -2.39
N THR A 291 10.78 4.41 -1.79
CA THR A 291 11.43 5.58 -2.37
C THR A 291 12.86 5.29 -2.80
N GLY A 292 13.24 5.77 -3.98
CA GLY A 292 14.56 5.55 -4.55
C GLY A 292 14.69 4.32 -5.43
N TRP A 293 13.73 3.40 -5.48
CA TRP A 293 13.80 2.19 -6.32
C TRP A 293 12.67 2.16 -7.37
N LYS A 294 12.92 1.48 -8.50
CA LYS A 294 11.95 1.27 -9.58
C LYS A 294 12.04 -0.14 -10.18
N GLY A 295 11.10 -0.41 -11.08
CA GLY A 295 10.97 -1.68 -11.79
C GLY A 295 10.09 -2.69 -11.03
N LEU A 296 9.56 -3.70 -11.72
CA LEU A 296 8.64 -4.69 -11.15
C LEU A 296 9.21 -5.46 -9.95
N GLN A 297 10.54 -5.56 -9.86
CA GLN A 297 11.24 -6.20 -8.75
C GLN A 297 11.95 -5.20 -7.83
N CYS A 298 11.80 -3.89 -8.02
CA CYS A 298 12.47 -2.87 -7.19
C CYS A 298 14.00 -3.07 -7.07
N ASN A 299 14.63 -3.54 -8.13
CA ASN A 299 16.06 -3.84 -8.21
C ASN A 299 16.85 -2.74 -8.95
N GLU A 300 16.16 -1.81 -9.61
CA GLU A 300 16.76 -0.70 -10.33
C GLU A 300 16.77 0.58 -9.50
N ALA A 301 17.90 1.28 -9.53
CA ALA A 301 18.01 2.60 -8.93
C ALA A 301 17.28 3.67 -9.75
N CYS A 302 16.84 4.75 -9.09
CA CYS A 302 16.41 5.95 -9.80
C CYS A 302 17.54 6.53 -10.65
N HIS A 303 17.18 6.99 -11.84
CA HIS A 303 18.06 7.84 -12.63
C HIS A 303 18.25 9.20 -11.93
N HIS A 304 19.36 9.88 -12.25
CA HIS A 304 19.62 11.22 -11.73
C HIS A 304 18.46 12.18 -12.01
N GLY A 305 18.09 12.97 -11.01
CA GLY A 305 16.98 13.93 -11.09
C GLY A 305 15.60 13.37 -10.75
N PHE A 306 15.49 12.09 -10.41
CA PHE A 306 14.24 11.45 -9.99
C PHE A 306 14.34 10.86 -8.58
N TYR A 307 13.23 10.89 -7.85
CA TYR A 307 13.09 10.38 -6.48
C TYR A 307 11.67 9.83 -6.27
N GLY A 308 11.37 9.41 -5.03
CA GLY A 308 10.03 8.95 -4.65
C GLY A 308 9.78 7.47 -4.98
N PRO A 309 8.57 6.97 -4.65
CA PRO A 309 8.18 5.59 -4.95
C PRO A 309 8.17 5.36 -6.46
N ASP A 310 8.71 4.22 -6.89
CA ASP A 310 8.92 3.86 -8.30
C ASP A 310 9.71 4.91 -9.12
N CYS A 311 10.41 5.83 -8.46
CA CYS A 311 11.09 6.98 -9.07
C CYS A 311 10.16 7.87 -9.92
N LYS A 312 8.87 7.95 -9.57
CA LYS A 312 7.85 8.71 -10.33
C LYS A 312 7.88 10.21 -10.07
N LEU A 313 8.68 10.70 -9.12
CA LEU A 313 8.79 12.12 -8.81
C LEU A 313 10.05 12.70 -9.45
N ARG A 314 9.90 13.84 -10.12
CA ARG A 314 11.02 14.61 -10.67
C ARG A 314 11.44 15.69 -9.68
N CYS A 315 12.74 15.84 -9.44
CA CYS A 315 13.26 16.93 -8.65
C CYS A 315 13.14 18.26 -9.42
N SER A 316 12.67 19.29 -8.73
CA SER A 316 12.58 20.66 -9.21
C SER A 316 13.14 21.62 -8.16
N CYS A 317 14.37 21.37 -7.71
CA CYS A 317 14.99 22.13 -6.62
C CYS A 317 15.34 23.56 -7.09
N SER A 318 14.86 24.57 -6.37
CA SER A 318 14.81 25.97 -6.82
C SER A 318 16.17 26.58 -7.16
N ASN A 319 17.24 26.19 -6.45
CA ASN A 319 18.59 26.74 -6.63
C ASN A 319 19.60 25.68 -7.08
N GLY A 320 19.13 24.63 -7.77
CA GLY A 320 20.00 23.54 -8.19
C GLY A 320 20.54 22.72 -7.03
N GLU A 321 19.81 22.65 -5.91
CA GLU A 321 20.17 21.79 -4.79
C GLU A 321 20.25 20.31 -5.21
N THR A 322 20.98 19.52 -4.42
CA THR A 322 21.19 18.10 -4.73
C THR A 322 19.87 17.34 -4.66
N CYS A 323 19.56 16.61 -5.74
CA CYS A 323 18.44 15.68 -5.79
C CYS A 323 18.89 14.31 -5.28
N ASP A 324 18.48 13.95 -4.07
CA ASP A 324 18.65 12.61 -3.52
C ASP A 324 17.48 11.70 -3.94
N ARG A 325 17.81 10.51 -4.44
CA ARG A 325 16.79 9.55 -4.91
C ARG A 325 15.81 9.07 -3.84
N PHE A 326 16.16 9.15 -2.55
CA PHE A 326 15.30 8.71 -1.45
C PHE A 326 14.48 9.87 -0.88
N GLN A 327 15.10 11.04 -0.70
CA GLN A 327 14.51 12.16 0.05
C GLN A 327 14.02 13.32 -0.82
N GLY A 328 14.42 13.40 -2.08
CA GLY A 328 14.15 14.54 -2.97
C GLY A 328 15.19 15.64 -2.82
N CYS A 329 14.76 16.90 -2.78
CA CYS A 329 15.67 18.05 -2.70
C CYS A 329 16.32 18.17 -1.32
N LEU A 330 17.65 18.21 -1.28
CA LEU A 330 18.43 18.46 -0.07
C LEU A 330 18.67 19.96 0.10
N CYS A 331 17.78 20.63 0.82
CA CYS A 331 17.81 22.08 0.96
C CYS A 331 18.99 22.59 1.79
N SER A 332 19.54 23.73 1.36
CA SER A 332 20.52 24.50 2.15
C SER A 332 19.95 24.91 3.51
N PRO A 333 20.79 25.10 4.54
CA PRO A 333 20.35 25.54 5.86
C PRO A 333 19.44 26.79 5.80
N GLY A 334 18.31 26.76 6.50
CA GLY A 334 17.31 27.83 6.52
C GLY A 334 16.25 27.77 5.40
N ARG A 335 16.40 26.86 4.43
CA ARG A 335 15.39 26.58 3.40
C ARG A 335 14.70 25.24 3.65
N GLN A 336 13.43 25.16 3.24
CA GLN A 336 12.60 23.96 3.35
C GLN A 336 11.53 23.95 2.25
N GLY A 337 10.74 22.87 2.22
CA GLY A 337 9.75 22.64 1.18
C GLY A 337 10.17 21.53 0.24
N LEU A 338 9.25 21.14 -0.66
CA LEU A 338 9.46 20.02 -1.56
C LEU A 338 10.54 20.34 -2.62
N GLN A 339 10.69 21.62 -2.92
CA GLN A 339 11.55 22.20 -3.95
C GLN A 339 12.53 23.24 -3.36
N CYS A 340 12.67 23.28 -2.03
CA CYS A 340 13.43 24.31 -1.31
C CYS A 340 12.91 25.73 -1.56
N GLU A 341 11.61 25.86 -1.78
CA GLU A 341 10.93 27.09 -2.17
C GLU A 341 10.56 28.00 -1.00
N ARG A 342 10.62 27.49 0.25
CA ARG A 342 10.24 28.23 1.46
C ARG A 342 11.44 28.51 2.34
N GLU A 343 11.45 29.68 2.95
CA GLU A 343 12.40 30.06 4.01
C GLU A 343 11.71 30.09 5.37
N GLY A 344 12.47 29.91 6.44
CA GLY A 344 11.98 30.09 7.80
C GLY A 344 12.45 29.01 8.77
N ILE A 345 11.78 28.94 9.92
CA ILE A 345 12.11 27.98 10.99
C ILE A 345 11.95 26.56 10.42
N PRO A 346 12.92 25.64 10.61
CA PRO A 346 12.79 24.27 10.14
C PRO A 346 11.62 23.54 10.81
N ARG A 347 10.80 22.83 10.03
CA ARG A 347 9.78 21.92 10.57
C ARG A 347 10.38 20.83 11.44
N MET A 348 9.93 20.77 12.69
CA MET A 348 10.32 19.78 13.68
C MET A 348 9.18 18.78 13.86
N THR A 349 9.45 17.50 13.56
CA THR A 349 8.47 16.42 13.73
C THR A 349 8.02 16.34 15.19
N PRO A 350 6.72 16.16 15.45
CA PRO A 350 6.21 16.11 16.81
C PRO A 350 6.85 15.00 17.65
N LYS A 351 7.10 15.29 18.93
CA LYS A 351 7.57 14.31 19.91
C LYS A 351 6.67 14.34 21.13
N ILE A 352 6.18 13.17 21.53
CA ILE A 352 5.47 13.00 22.80
C ILE A 352 6.47 13.24 23.92
N VAL A 353 6.10 14.09 24.88
CA VAL A 353 6.93 14.47 26.03
C VAL A 353 6.15 14.22 27.32
N ASP A 354 6.87 14.01 28.42
CA ASP A 354 6.31 13.83 29.75
C ASP A 354 5.29 12.66 29.86
N LEU A 355 5.49 11.59 29.08
CA LEU A 355 4.67 10.37 29.15
C LEU A 355 5.32 9.35 30.10
N PRO A 356 4.64 8.93 31.19
CA PRO A 356 5.16 7.89 32.07
C PRO A 356 5.08 6.50 31.43
N ASP A 357 6.03 5.62 31.76
CA ASP A 357 6.07 4.23 31.26
C ASP A 357 4.95 3.36 31.82
N HIS A 358 4.46 3.69 33.02
CA HIS A 358 3.41 2.96 33.73
C HIS A 358 2.38 3.92 34.32
N ILE A 359 1.11 3.49 34.32
CA ILE A 359 0.00 4.22 34.94
C ILE A 359 -0.75 3.26 35.86
N GLU A 360 -0.79 3.59 37.13
CA GLU A 360 -1.61 2.92 38.13
C GLU A 360 -2.88 3.75 38.36
N VAL A 361 -4.03 3.21 38.00
CA VAL A 361 -5.31 3.91 38.10
C VAL A 361 -6.41 3.01 38.66
N ASN A 362 -7.20 3.57 39.57
CA ASN A 362 -8.38 2.88 40.10
C ASN A 362 -9.54 2.90 39.11
N SER A 363 -10.40 1.88 39.16
CA SER A 363 -11.63 1.85 38.37
C SER A 363 -12.49 3.08 38.68
N GLY A 364 -12.85 3.83 37.64
CA GLY A 364 -13.62 5.07 37.79
C GLY A 364 -13.34 6.07 36.67
N LYS A 365 -13.59 7.34 36.95
CA LYS A 365 -13.33 8.44 36.00
C LYS A 365 -11.81 8.62 35.84
N PHE A 366 -11.33 8.48 34.61
CA PHE A 366 -9.94 8.66 34.26
C PHE A 366 -9.80 9.70 33.14
N ASN A 367 -8.91 10.68 33.31
CA ASN A 367 -8.66 11.75 32.34
C ASN A 367 -7.19 11.70 31.90
N PRO A 368 -6.85 10.90 30.88
CA PRO A 368 -5.48 10.84 30.37
C PRO A 368 -5.10 12.15 29.66
N ILE A 369 -3.82 12.52 29.74
CA ILE A 369 -3.27 13.72 29.11
C ILE A 369 -2.13 13.30 28.19
N CYS A 370 -2.17 13.78 26.94
CA CYS A 370 -1.05 13.67 26.01
C CYS A 370 -0.41 15.06 25.85
N LYS A 371 0.91 15.14 25.97
CA LYS A 371 1.67 16.36 25.71
C LYS A 371 2.68 16.11 24.60
N ALA A 372 2.75 17.03 23.65
CA ALA A 372 3.64 16.92 22.51
C ALA A 372 4.35 18.25 22.23
N SER A 373 5.60 18.15 21.82
CA SER A 373 6.40 19.24 21.24
C SER A 373 6.42 19.12 19.72
N GLY A 374 6.90 20.12 19.01
CA GLY A 374 7.04 20.11 17.55
C GLY A 374 6.91 21.50 16.94
N TRP A 375 7.27 21.65 15.68
CA TRP A 375 6.97 22.85 14.91
C TRP A 375 6.55 22.47 13.48
N PRO A 376 5.29 22.77 13.06
CA PRO A 376 4.23 23.41 13.84
C PRO A 376 3.80 22.61 15.07
N LEU A 377 3.22 23.29 16.06
CA LEU A 377 2.66 22.62 17.23
C LEU A 377 1.43 21.80 16.81
N PRO A 378 1.27 20.56 17.33
CA PRO A 378 0.13 19.74 16.99
C PRO A 378 -1.16 20.36 17.52
N THR A 379 -2.20 20.32 16.70
CA THR A 379 -3.55 20.75 17.08
C THR A 379 -4.36 19.61 17.69
N ASN A 380 -5.51 19.92 18.31
CA ASN A 380 -6.37 18.90 18.92
C ASN A 380 -6.86 17.84 17.91
N GLU A 381 -7.05 18.22 16.64
CA GLU A 381 -7.45 17.30 15.58
C GLU A 381 -6.35 16.30 15.22
N GLU A 382 -5.09 16.60 15.57
CA GLU A 382 -3.91 15.80 15.26
C GLU A 382 -3.44 14.96 16.45
N MET A 383 -4.06 15.15 17.61
CA MET A 383 -3.74 14.43 18.85
C MET A 383 -4.85 13.43 19.16
N THR A 384 -4.52 12.15 19.09
CA THR A 384 -5.44 11.06 19.40
C THR A 384 -4.85 10.13 20.45
N LEU A 385 -5.72 9.55 21.27
CA LEU A 385 -5.35 8.50 22.23
C LEU A 385 -6.05 7.21 21.82
N VAL A 386 -5.25 6.23 21.44
CA VAL A 386 -5.72 4.91 21.02
C VAL A 386 -5.79 4.02 22.26
N LYS A 387 -6.94 3.34 22.44
CA LYS A 387 -7.07 2.34 23.50
C LYS A 387 -6.30 1.07 23.09
N PRO A 388 -5.59 0.42 24.04
CA PRO A 388 -4.88 -0.81 23.77
C PRO A 388 -5.81 -1.92 23.30
#